data_AF-A0A4R4JS42-F1
#
_entry.id   AF-A0A4R4JS42-F1
#
_cell.length_a   1.000
_cell.length_b   1.000
_cell.length_c   1.000
_cell.angle_alpha   90.00
_cell.angle_beta   90.00
_cell.angle_gamma   90.00
#
_symmetry.space_group_name_H-M   'P 1'
#
loop_
_entity.id
_entity.type
_entity.pdbx_description
1 polymer ?
#
loop_
_entity_poly.entity_id
_entity_poly.type
_entity_poly.pdbx_seq_one_letter_code
_entity_poly.pdbx_strand_id
1 'polypeptide(L)'
;MNAEKNSITETDNNISASDLKNRFKEGSIPLQTDFANLIDIADIGRRAVGKAPDQTNNPNSALEMDDSSGLAVKVNPDGGLKAKSNGISVKMKDHSLISDVDGLAVNKGKGLYINDNKLEINNNDGIEVVNEGVKVKASNGINVDSSGVSVKAKREHGGIAVNEDGVSIIPDTTTGIMITQNGLGIYLGDGLKCDKAGEKLHVDINAIASKLADLIIPRGTIVPFYGNDDYPPAGWAWCDGGNDRPDLNTNREAHDSGENINIISGWGSKKRNYWQVELGHHVCINVYFMRYMIKI
;
A
#
# COMPACT_ATOMS: atom_id res chain seq x y z
N MET A 1 -58.95 -77.03 10.91
CA MET A 1 -58.19 -76.48 12.06
C MET A 1 -57.94 -75.02 11.73
N ASN A 2 -58.95 -74.18 11.97
CA ASN A 2 -58.89 -72.74 11.69
C ASN A 2 -58.65 -72.04 13.03
N ALA A 3 -57.48 -71.43 13.18
CA ALA A 3 -57.23 -70.49 14.26
C ALA A 3 -57.95 -69.19 13.90
N GLU A 4 -59.08 -68.94 14.55
CA GLU A 4 -59.74 -67.64 14.54
C GLU A 4 -58.76 -66.60 15.10
N LYS A 5 -58.39 -65.65 14.24
CA LYS A 5 -57.86 -64.36 14.68
C LYS A 5 -58.96 -63.71 15.50
N ASN A 6 -58.79 -63.72 16.82
CA ASN A 6 -59.60 -62.94 17.73
C ASN A 6 -59.28 -61.45 17.48
N SER A 7 -59.99 -60.85 16.53
CA SER A 7 -60.02 -59.40 16.36
C SER A 7 -60.68 -58.83 17.60
N ILE A 8 -59.86 -58.24 18.46
CA ILE A 8 -60.34 -57.33 19.49
C ILE A 8 -60.93 -56.17 18.71
N THR A 9 -62.26 -56.13 18.66
CA THR A 9 -63.00 -54.99 18.15
C THR A 9 -62.69 -53.83 19.10
N GLU A 10 -62.08 -52.78 18.57
CA GLU A 10 -62.05 -51.47 19.22
C GLU A 10 -63.50 -51.00 19.33
N THR A 11 -64.21 -51.45 20.36
CA THR A 11 -65.36 -50.70 20.86
C THR A 11 -64.82 -49.40 21.41
N ASP A 12 -65.22 -48.28 20.81
CA ASP A 12 -65.08 -46.91 21.31
C ASP A 12 -65.59 -46.81 22.77
N ASN A 13 -64.79 -47.27 23.73
CA ASN A 13 -65.02 -47.08 25.16
C ASN A 13 -64.42 -45.74 25.55
N ASN A 14 -65.00 -44.66 25.05
CA ASN A 14 -64.66 -43.30 25.44
C ASN A 14 -65.28 -42.98 26.83
N ILE A 15 -65.08 -43.88 27.81
CA ILE A 15 -65.50 -43.67 29.18
C ILE A 15 -64.55 -42.65 29.83
N SER A 16 -65.10 -41.57 30.37
CA SER A 16 -64.27 -40.52 30.95
C SER A 16 -63.71 -40.96 32.30
N ALA A 17 -62.61 -40.32 32.72
CA ALA A 17 -62.09 -40.49 34.08
C ALA A 17 -63.14 -40.17 35.16
N SER A 18 -64.07 -39.24 34.89
CA SER A 18 -65.17 -38.89 35.79
C SER A 18 -66.22 -39.99 35.88
N ASP A 19 -66.54 -40.65 34.76
CA ASP A 19 -67.47 -41.78 34.74
C ASP A 19 -66.92 -42.97 35.52
N LEU A 20 -65.63 -43.27 35.36
CA LEU A 20 -64.97 -44.28 36.18
C LEU A 20 -65.01 -43.89 37.66
N LYS A 21 -64.66 -42.66 38.02
CA LYS A 21 -64.78 -42.19 39.43
C LYS A 21 -66.18 -42.37 40.00
N ASN A 22 -67.23 -42.14 39.20
CA ASN A 22 -68.63 -42.34 39.61
C ASN A 22 -69.00 -43.81 39.77
N ARG A 23 -68.41 -44.72 39.00
CA ARG A 23 -68.63 -46.18 39.10
C ARG A 23 -67.83 -46.82 40.23
N PHE A 24 -66.68 -46.24 40.57
CA PHE A 24 -65.80 -46.65 41.68
C PHE A 24 -66.08 -45.92 43.00
N LYS A 25 -67.28 -45.35 43.19
CA LYS A 25 -67.66 -44.66 44.44
C LYS A 25 -68.14 -45.62 45.52
N GLU A 26 -68.12 -45.15 46.77
CA GLU A 26 -68.67 -45.87 47.92
C GLU A 26 -70.13 -46.30 47.68
N GLY A 27 -70.45 -47.54 48.06
CA GLY A 27 -71.79 -48.13 47.86
C GLY A 27 -72.07 -48.63 46.44
N SER A 28 -71.11 -48.54 45.51
CA SER A 28 -71.22 -49.11 44.16
C SER A 28 -70.34 -50.36 44.00
N ILE A 29 -70.77 -51.32 43.16
CA ILE A 29 -69.98 -52.50 42.78
C ILE A 29 -69.56 -52.32 41.31
N PRO A 30 -68.28 -51.99 41.03
CA PRO A 30 -67.78 -51.85 39.66
C PRO A 30 -67.88 -53.17 38.89
N LEU A 31 -68.14 -53.08 37.59
CA LEU A 31 -68.22 -54.24 36.69
C LEU A 31 -66.83 -54.62 36.15
N GLN A 32 -66.68 -55.85 35.63
CA GLN A 32 -65.46 -56.30 34.96
C GLN A 32 -65.00 -55.31 33.85
N THR A 33 -65.95 -54.76 33.10
CA THR A 33 -65.69 -53.75 32.06
C THR A 33 -65.13 -52.45 32.62
N ASP A 34 -65.52 -52.04 33.84
CA ASP A 34 -65.01 -50.83 34.48
C ASP A 34 -63.54 -51.00 34.88
N PHE A 35 -63.16 -52.19 35.34
CA PHE A 35 -61.77 -52.53 35.61
C PHE A 35 -60.91 -52.59 34.34
N ALA A 36 -61.42 -53.21 33.27
CA ALA A 36 -60.72 -53.25 31.98
C ALA A 36 -60.45 -51.83 31.46
N ASN A 37 -61.47 -50.97 31.47
CA ASN A 37 -61.34 -49.59 31.04
C ASN A 37 -60.33 -48.78 31.90
N LEU A 38 -60.31 -49.00 33.22
CA LEU A 38 -59.32 -48.36 34.10
C LEU A 38 -57.88 -48.79 33.76
N ILE A 39 -57.68 -50.09 33.51
CA ILE A 39 -56.38 -50.65 33.13
C ILE A 39 -55.92 -50.07 31.79
N ASP A 40 -56.81 -50.02 30.79
CA ASP A 40 -56.48 -49.50 29.47
C ASP A 40 -56.10 -48.01 29.53
N ILE A 41 -56.83 -47.19 30.30
CA ILE A 41 -56.49 -45.77 30.51
C ILE A 41 -55.13 -45.63 31.21
N ALA A 42 -54.88 -46.44 32.25
CA ALA A 42 -53.60 -46.43 32.95
C ALA A 42 -52.44 -46.88 32.05
N ASP A 43 -52.68 -47.87 31.19
CA ASP A 43 -51.71 -48.38 30.22
C ASP A 43 -51.37 -47.33 29.16
N ILE A 44 -52.38 -46.63 28.63
CA ILE A 44 -52.20 -45.49 27.72
C ILE A 44 -51.29 -44.44 28.35
N GLY A 45 -51.58 -44.02 29.58
CA GLY A 45 -50.77 -43.02 30.29
C GLY A 45 -49.32 -43.47 30.49
N ARG A 46 -49.11 -44.71 30.95
CA ARG A 46 -47.78 -45.30 31.15
C ARG A 46 -46.99 -45.39 29.84
N ARG A 47 -47.64 -45.80 28.74
CA ARG A 47 -47.03 -45.88 27.41
C ARG A 47 -46.70 -44.49 26.84
N ALA A 48 -47.55 -43.49 27.07
CA ALA A 48 -47.33 -42.11 26.63
C ALA A 48 -46.04 -41.50 27.20
N VAL A 49 -45.69 -41.83 28.44
CA VAL A 49 -44.44 -41.39 29.10
C VAL A 49 -43.27 -42.37 28.87
N GLY A 50 -43.44 -43.33 27.95
CA GLY A 50 -42.40 -44.28 27.55
C GLY A 50 -42.04 -45.33 28.61
N LYS A 51 -42.88 -45.59 29.62
CA LYS A 51 -42.58 -46.67 30.59
C LYS A 51 -42.87 -48.04 29.97
N ALA A 52 -42.10 -49.06 30.35
CA ALA A 52 -42.36 -50.48 30.01
C ALA A 52 -43.31 -51.15 31.03
N PRO A 53 -43.91 -52.33 30.72
CA PRO A 53 -44.89 -52.99 31.60
C PRO A 53 -44.37 -53.27 33.02
N ASP A 54 -43.05 -53.35 33.18
CA ASP A 54 -42.30 -53.51 34.44
C ASP A 54 -41.90 -52.16 35.08
N GLN A 55 -42.48 -51.06 34.62
CA GLN A 55 -42.28 -49.68 35.09
C GLN A 55 -40.85 -49.13 34.99
N THR A 56 -39.96 -49.79 34.26
CA THR A 56 -38.65 -49.23 33.98
C THR A 56 -38.78 -47.98 33.09
N ASN A 57 -38.06 -46.93 33.45
CA ASN A 57 -37.97 -45.73 32.61
C ASN A 57 -37.26 -46.12 31.31
N ASN A 58 -37.88 -45.87 30.16
CA ASN A 58 -37.16 -45.95 28.91
C ASN A 58 -36.29 -44.70 28.75
N PRO A 59 -34.95 -44.80 28.85
CA PRO A 59 -34.09 -43.63 28.71
C PRO A 59 -34.22 -42.96 27.34
N ASN A 60 -34.69 -43.71 26.33
CA ASN A 60 -34.88 -43.27 24.94
C ASN A 60 -36.29 -42.68 24.68
N SER A 61 -37.12 -42.50 25.70
CA SER A 61 -38.38 -41.77 25.55
C SER A 61 -38.10 -40.29 25.28
N ALA A 62 -38.75 -39.72 24.26
CA ALA A 62 -38.72 -38.28 24.00
C ALA A 62 -39.73 -37.50 24.88
N LEU A 63 -40.51 -38.21 25.69
CA LEU A 63 -41.53 -37.66 26.59
C LEU A 63 -41.28 -38.11 28.03
N GLU A 64 -41.66 -37.27 29.00
CA GLU A 64 -41.58 -37.54 30.43
C GLU A 64 -42.78 -36.94 31.16
N MET A 65 -43.01 -37.30 32.43
CA MET A 65 -43.93 -36.53 33.27
C MET A 65 -43.17 -35.38 33.92
N ASP A 66 -43.73 -34.17 33.85
CA ASP A 66 -43.24 -33.04 34.63
C ASP A 66 -43.63 -33.16 36.11
N ASP A 67 -43.11 -32.25 36.93
CA ASP A 67 -43.37 -32.21 38.38
C ASP A 67 -44.85 -31.96 38.71
N SER A 68 -45.65 -31.47 37.76
CA SER A 68 -47.11 -31.26 37.90
C SER A 68 -47.92 -32.46 37.40
N SER A 69 -47.27 -33.60 37.10
CA SER A 69 -47.88 -34.79 36.51
C SER A 69 -48.47 -34.57 35.11
N GLY A 70 -48.03 -33.53 34.40
CA GLY A 70 -48.31 -33.29 32.99
C GLY A 70 -47.35 -34.05 32.10
N LEU A 71 -47.79 -34.41 30.88
CA LEU A 71 -46.91 -34.99 29.86
C LEU A 71 -46.08 -33.86 29.22
N ALA A 72 -44.75 -33.98 29.26
CA ALA A 72 -43.81 -33.01 28.72
C ALA A 72 -42.83 -33.65 27.74
N VAL A 73 -42.19 -32.81 26.91
CA VAL A 73 -41.08 -33.23 26.04
C VAL A 73 -39.81 -33.25 26.88
N LYS A 74 -39.12 -34.40 26.88
CA LYS A 74 -37.83 -34.57 27.54
C LYS A 74 -36.75 -33.84 26.76
N VAL A 75 -36.20 -32.77 27.34
CA VAL A 75 -35.10 -31.99 26.75
C VAL A 75 -33.80 -32.26 27.48
N ASN A 76 -32.69 -32.38 26.75
CA ASN A 76 -31.35 -32.42 27.36
C ASN A 76 -30.96 -31.01 27.82
N PRO A 77 -30.73 -30.74 29.13
CA PRO A 77 -30.37 -29.41 29.63
C PRO A 77 -29.10 -28.81 29.00
N ASP A 78 -28.17 -29.69 28.63
CA ASP A 78 -26.92 -29.35 27.96
C ASP A 78 -27.04 -29.36 26.42
N GLY A 79 -28.19 -29.77 25.89
CA GLY A 79 -28.49 -29.83 24.47
C GLY A 79 -28.87 -28.48 23.86
N GLY A 80 -29.22 -28.54 22.57
CA GLY A 80 -29.60 -27.36 21.77
C GLY A 80 -31.07 -26.96 21.84
N LEU A 81 -31.91 -27.66 22.61
CA LEU A 81 -33.33 -27.36 22.78
C LEU A 81 -33.62 -26.96 24.23
N LYS A 82 -34.63 -26.12 24.43
CA LYS A 82 -35.14 -25.75 25.75
C LYS A 82 -36.67 -25.67 25.73
N ALA A 83 -37.28 -26.26 26.74
CA ALA A 83 -38.71 -26.07 27.00
C ALA A 83 -38.93 -24.70 27.67
N LYS A 84 -40.00 -24.01 27.25
CA LYS A 84 -40.49 -22.74 27.80
C LYS A 84 -41.99 -22.85 28.02
N SER A 85 -42.57 -21.85 28.70
CA SER A 85 -44.02 -21.75 28.89
C SER A 85 -44.85 -21.82 27.60
N ASN A 86 -44.27 -21.40 26.47
CA ASN A 86 -44.95 -21.36 25.16
C ASN A 86 -44.52 -22.51 24.22
N GLY A 87 -43.88 -23.56 24.76
CA GLY A 87 -43.44 -24.73 24.00
C GLY A 87 -41.91 -24.88 23.89
N ILE A 88 -41.45 -25.61 22.88
CA ILE A 88 -40.02 -25.91 22.68
C ILE A 88 -39.37 -24.84 21.81
N SER A 89 -38.16 -24.40 22.18
CA SER A 89 -37.37 -23.45 21.42
C SER A 89 -35.92 -23.90 21.30
N VAL A 90 -35.20 -23.38 20.31
CA VAL A 90 -33.77 -23.64 20.15
C VAL A 90 -32.97 -22.77 21.13
N LYS A 91 -31.95 -23.36 21.76
CA LYS A 91 -31.00 -22.70 22.66
C LYS A 91 -29.85 -22.13 21.81
N MET A 92 -29.89 -20.83 21.56
CA MET A 92 -28.81 -20.11 20.88
C MET A 92 -27.70 -19.79 21.90
N LYS A 93 -26.44 -20.15 21.56
CA LYS A 93 -25.27 -19.85 22.39
C LYS A 93 -24.78 -18.41 22.17
N ASP A 94 -24.81 -17.97 20.91
CA ASP A 94 -24.34 -16.67 20.48
C ASP A 94 -25.35 -16.05 19.49
N HIS A 95 -24.96 -14.91 18.91
CA HIS A 95 -25.79 -14.15 17.98
C HIS A 95 -25.54 -14.55 16.52
N SER A 96 -25.01 -15.75 16.22
CA SER A 96 -24.80 -16.19 14.82
C SER A 96 -26.11 -16.59 14.13
N LEU A 97 -27.10 -17.01 14.92
CA LEU A 97 -28.43 -17.36 14.48
C LEU A 97 -29.46 -16.49 15.20
N ILE A 98 -30.59 -16.27 14.54
CA ILE A 98 -31.79 -15.65 15.11
C ILE A 98 -32.94 -16.63 15.01
N SER A 99 -33.83 -16.59 16.00
CA SER A 99 -35.06 -17.37 16.01
C SER A 99 -36.23 -16.45 16.34
N ASP A 100 -37.20 -16.35 15.43
CA ASP A 100 -38.42 -15.57 15.60
C ASP A 100 -39.64 -16.31 15.02
N VAL A 101 -40.72 -15.59 14.72
CA VAL A 101 -41.96 -16.14 14.17
C VAL A 101 -41.78 -16.75 12.77
N ASP A 102 -40.74 -16.33 12.04
CA ASP A 102 -40.43 -16.81 10.70
C ASP A 102 -39.49 -18.04 10.71
N GLY A 103 -39.02 -18.44 11.90
CA GLY A 103 -38.23 -19.65 12.11
C GLY A 103 -36.79 -19.35 12.54
N LEU A 104 -35.87 -20.25 12.18
CA LEU A 104 -34.45 -20.14 12.50
C LEU A 104 -33.67 -19.66 11.27
N ALA A 105 -32.93 -18.57 11.40
CA ALA A 105 -32.16 -17.98 10.31
C ALA A 105 -30.75 -17.57 10.75
N VAL A 106 -29.86 -17.36 9.78
CA VAL A 106 -28.53 -16.78 10.03
C VAL A 106 -28.67 -15.30 10.33
N ASN A 107 -28.05 -14.87 11.43
CA ASN A 107 -27.93 -13.46 11.77
C ASN A 107 -26.81 -12.80 10.97
N LYS A 108 -27.10 -12.44 9.72
CA LYS A 108 -26.09 -11.91 8.79
C LYS A 108 -25.59 -10.51 9.21
N GLY A 109 -24.27 -10.36 9.25
CA GLY A 109 -23.59 -9.07 9.44
C GLY A 109 -23.37 -8.31 8.13
N LYS A 110 -22.53 -7.27 8.19
CA LYS A 110 -22.08 -6.54 6.98
C LYS A 110 -21.26 -7.48 6.08
N GLY A 111 -21.39 -7.30 4.76
CA GLY A 111 -20.68 -8.11 3.77
C GLY A 111 -21.34 -9.46 3.47
N LEU A 112 -22.40 -9.84 4.16
CA LEU A 112 -23.18 -11.06 3.89
C LEU A 112 -24.63 -10.71 3.57
N TYR A 113 -25.26 -11.47 2.66
CA TYR A 113 -26.68 -11.34 2.33
C TYR A 113 -27.30 -12.70 2.03
N ILE A 114 -28.63 -12.78 2.10
CA ILE A 114 -29.37 -13.97 1.66
C ILE A 114 -29.88 -13.69 0.25
N ASN A 115 -29.55 -14.57 -0.69
CA ASN A 115 -29.98 -14.53 -2.08
C ASN A 115 -30.58 -15.90 -2.43
N ASP A 116 -31.84 -15.96 -2.86
CA ASP A 116 -32.52 -17.22 -3.20
C ASP A 116 -32.28 -18.35 -2.18
N ASN A 117 -32.45 -18.04 -0.89
CA ASN A 117 -32.23 -18.94 0.26
C ASN A 117 -30.78 -19.41 0.49
N LYS A 118 -29.78 -18.76 -0.12
CA LYS A 118 -28.35 -19.01 0.12
C LYS A 118 -27.70 -17.85 0.86
N LEU A 119 -26.81 -18.15 1.80
CA LEU A 119 -25.93 -17.14 2.41
C LEU A 119 -24.78 -16.85 1.46
N GLU A 120 -24.72 -15.63 0.96
CA GLU A 120 -23.73 -15.17 -0.02
C GLU A 120 -22.91 -14.00 0.51
N ILE A 121 -21.72 -13.81 -0.07
CA ILE A 121 -20.85 -12.66 0.20
C ILE A 121 -21.19 -11.54 -0.76
N ASN A 122 -21.38 -10.34 -0.22
CA ASN A 122 -21.61 -9.14 -0.99
C ASN A 122 -20.35 -8.80 -1.81
N ASN A 123 -20.40 -9.02 -3.12
CA ASN A 123 -19.28 -8.91 -4.06
C ASN A 123 -19.07 -7.50 -4.64
N ASN A 124 -19.31 -6.48 -3.82
CA ASN A 124 -19.05 -5.08 -4.17
C ASN A 124 -17.62 -4.63 -3.77
N ASP A 125 -17.23 -3.42 -4.17
CA ASP A 125 -16.04 -2.70 -3.69
C ASP A 125 -14.70 -3.46 -3.76
N GLY A 126 -14.43 -4.12 -4.89
CA GLY A 126 -13.14 -4.78 -5.12
C GLY A 126 -13.08 -6.25 -4.70
N ILE A 127 -14.23 -6.86 -4.40
CA ILE A 127 -14.36 -8.30 -4.14
C ILE A 127 -14.94 -9.01 -5.37
N GLU A 128 -14.42 -10.20 -5.68
CA GLU A 128 -14.96 -11.10 -6.69
C GLU A 128 -15.17 -12.49 -6.07
N VAL A 129 -16.36 -13.06 -6.24
CA VAL A 129 -16.66 -14.43 -5.82
C VAL A 129 -16.52 -15.33 -7.05
N VAL A 130 -15.67 -16.35 -6.94
CA VAL A 130 -15.35 -17.33 -7.98
C VAL A 130 -15.58 -18.76 -7.45
N ASN A 131 -15.41 -19.77 -8.29
CA ASN A 131 -15.64 -21.16 -7.91
C ASN A 131 -14.74 -21.63 -6.76
N GLU A 132 -13.52 -21.10 -6.68
CA GLU A 132 -12.53 -21.44 -5.64
C GLU A 132 -12.72 -20.66 -4.34
N GLY A 133 -13.66 -19.70 -4.29
CA GLY A 133 -13.94 -18.88 -3.11
C GLY A 133 -14.00 -17.39 -3.42
N VAL A 134 -13.29 -16.58 -2.63
CA VAL A 134 -13.33 -15.11 -2.71
C VAL A 134 -11.94 -14.58 -3.01
N LYS A 135 -11.84 -13.66 -3.97
CA LYS A 135 -10.59 -12.98 -4.31
C LYS A 135 -10.80 -11.49 -4.52
N VAL A 136 -9.69 -10.76 -4.68
CA VAL A 136 -9.71 -9.35 -5.07
C VAL A 136 -10.14 -9.22 -6.53
N LYS A 137 -11.13 -8.37 -6.79
CA LYS A 137 -11.52 -7.94 -8.14
C LYS A 137 -10.49 -6.94 -8.66
N ALA A 138 -9.48 -7.45 -9.37
CA ALA A 138 -8.39 -6.65 -9.90
C ALA A 138 -8.89 -5.58 -10.89
N SER A 139 -8.26 -4.39 -10.84
CA SER A 139 -8.41 -3.32 -11.82
C SER A 139 -7.03 -2.85 -12.30
N ASN A 140 -6.96 -1.70 -12.96
CA ASN A 140 -5.71 -1.10 -13.40
C ASN A 140 -4.70 -0.98 -12.25
N GLY A 141 -3.45 -1.37 -12.51
CA GLY A 141 -2.38 -1.31 -11.53
C GLY A 141 -2.35 -2.45 -10.52
N ILE A 142 -3.31 -3.38 -10.54
CA ILE A 142 -3.32 -4.57 -9.67
C ILE A 142 -3.25 -5.84 -10.53
N ASN A 143 -2.48 -6.81 -10.06
CA ASN A 143 -2.41 -8.17 -10.59
C ASN A 143 -2.84 -9.14 -9.48
N VAL A 144 -3.69 -10.11 -9.81
CA VAL A 144 -4.15 -11.15 -8.89
C VAL A 144 -3.97 -12.49 -9.59
N ASP A 145 -3.11 -13.34 -9.04
CA ASP A 145 -2.77 -14.66 -9.57
C ASP A 145 -2.52 -15.68 -8.45
N SER A 146 -1.99 -16.86 -8.79
CA SER A 146 -1.70 -17.92 -7.82
C SER A 146 -0.65 -17.55 -6.78
N SER A 147 0.15 -16.52 -7.03
CA SER A 147 1.14 -15.99 -6.08
C SER A 147 0.57 -14.90 -5.17
N GLY A 148 -0.68 -14.48 -5.37
CA GLY A 148 -1.39 -13.54 -4.52
C GLY A 148 -1.76 -12.24 -5.24
N VAL A 149 -1.70 -11.11 -4.52
CA VAL A 149 -2.04 -9.77 -5.02
C VAL A 149 -0.76 -8.93 -5.12
N SER A 150 -0.50 -8.36 -6.28
CA SER A 150 0.68 -7.54 -6.54
C SER A 150 0.37 -6.29 -7.35
N VAL A 151 1.31 -5.34 -7.39
CA VAL A 151 1.22 -4.16 -8.25
C VAL A 151 1.54 -4.57 -9.69
N LYS A 152 0.68 -4.17 -10.63
CA LYS A 152 0.87 -4.34 -12.05
C LYS A 152 1.53 -3.09 -12.64
N ALA A 153 2.85 -3.15 -12.84
CA ALA A 153 3.55 -2.13 -13.61
C ALA A 153 3.27 -2.26 -15.12
N LYS A 154 3.38 -1.13 -15.83
CA LYS A 154 3.32 -1.10 -17.30
C LYS A 154 4.58 -1.78 -17.86
N ARG A 155 4.41 -2.76 -18.75
CA ARG A 155 5.53 -3.55 -19.31
C ARG A 155 6.47 -2.73 -20.21
N GLU A 156 5.93 -1.86 -21.05
CA GLU A 156 6.70 -1.08 -22.02
C GLU A 156 6.62 0.41 -21.73
N HIS A 157 7.77 1.08 -21.74
CA HIS A 157 7.90 2.50 -21.39
C HIS A 157 7.24 2.83 -20.04
N GLY A 158 7.32 1.91 -19.09
CA GLY A 158 6.90 2.11 -17.71
C GLY A 158 8.05 2.67 -16.89
N GLY A 159 7.82 3.72 -16.11
CA GLY A 159 8.82 4.28 -15.19
C GLY A 159 8.90 3.55 -13.85
N ILE A 160 8.17 2.45 -13.68
CA ILE A 160 8.09 1.68 -12.44
C ILE A 160 8.39 0.21 -12.77
N ALA A 161 9.17 -0.45 -11.93
CA ALA A 161 9.29 -1.91 -11.88
C ALA A 161 8.76 -2.45 -10.57
N VAL A 162 8.25 -3.68 -10.64
CA VAL A 162 7.80 -4.47 -9.49
C VAL A 162 8.51 -5.80 -9.58
N ASN A 163 9.29 -6.14 -8.56
CA ASN A 163 10.06 -7.38 -8.46
C ASN A 163 10.03 -7.90 -7.01
N GLU A 164 10.84 -8.92 -6.71
CA GLU A 164 10.91 -9.51 -5.37
C GLU A 164 11.42 -8.54 -4.29
N ASP A 165 12.18 -7.52 -4.67
CA ASP A 165 12.66 -6.46 -3.78
C ASP A 165 11.61 -5.35 -3.53
N GLY A 166 10.47 -5.40 -4.24
CA GLY A 166 9.37 -4.45 -4.10
C GLY A 166 9.14 -3.58 -5.34
N VAL A 167 8.77 -2.32 -5.11
CA VAL A 167 8.43 -1.35 -6.17
C VAL A 167 9.55 -0.33 -6.31
N SER A 168 10.11 -0.19 -7.51
CA SER A 168 11.21 0.74 -7.81
C SER A 168 10.90 1.62 -9.02
N ILE A 169 11.63 2.72 -9.15
CA ILE A 169 11.58 3.60 -10.33
C ILE A 169 12.67 3.17 -11.32
N ILE A 170 12.33 3.08 -12.60
CA ILE A 170 13.28 2.89 -13.70
C ILE A 170 13.30 4.18 -14.52
N PRO A 171 14.26 5.09 -14.29
CA PRO A 171 14.40 6.28 -15.12
C PRO A 171 15.00 5.90 -16.48
N ASP A 172 14.70 6.71 -17.48
CA ASP A 172 15.44 6.68 -18.74
C ASP A 172 16.83 7.28 -18.50
N THR A 173 17.85 6.43 -18.47
CA THR A 173 19.24 6.83 -18.19
C THR A 173 19.89 7.62 -19.31
N THR A 174 19.23 7.76 -20.46
CA THR A 174 19.64 8.69 -21.52
C THR A 174 19.15 10.12 -21.27
N THR A 175 18.23 10.27 -20.31
CA THR A 175 17.71 11.57 -19.87
C THR A 175 18.44 12.03 -18.60
N GLY A 176 18.27 13.30 -18.23
CA GLY A 176 18.91 13.89 -17.06
C GLY A 176 18.39 13.37 -15.71
N ILE A 177 17.80 12.17 -15.62
CA ILE A 177 17.22 11.59 -14.40
C ILE A 177 17.96 10.29 -14.09
N MET A 178 18.26 10.05 -12.81
CA MET A 178 18.97 8.87 -12.35
C MET A 178 18.44 8.36 -11.01
N ILE A 179 18.74 7.11 -10.68
CA ILE A 179 18.60 6.59 -9.31
C ILE A 179 19.93 6.77 -8.58
N THR A 180 19.86 7.35 -7.39
CA THR A 180 20.97 7.56 -6.46
C THR A 180 20.78 6.67 -5.23
N GLN A 181 21.78 6.62 -4.36
CA GLN A 181 21.65 5.96 -3.04
C GLN A 181 20.51 6.54 -2.16
N ASN A 182 20.07 7.78 -2.43
CA ASN A 182 19.00 8.47 -1.70
C ASN A 182 17.66 8.47 -2.45
N GLY A 183 17.53 7.71 -3.54
CA GLY A 183 16.33 7.67 -4.38
C GLY A 183 16.50 8.41 -5.72
N LEU A 184 15.40 8.93 -6.27
CA LEU A 184 15.37 9.59 -7.58
C LEU A 184 16.13 10.93 -7.54
N GLY A 185 17.00 11.16 -8.52
CA GLY A 185 17.79 12.37 -8.65
C GLY A 185 17.94 12.83 -10.11
N ILE A 186 18.68 13.93 -10.29
CA ILE A 186 18.97 14.55 -11.58
C ILE A 186 20.47 14.40 -11.88
N TYR A 187 20.81 14.09 -13.12
CA TYR A 187 22.19 14.12 -13.60
C TYR A 187 22.66 15.57 -13.76
N LEU A 188 23.71 15.94 -13.02
CA LEU A 188 24.31 17.27 -13.07
C LEU A 188 25.46 17.27 -14.09
N GLY A 189 25.17 17.68 -15.32
CA GLY A 189 26.20 17.91 -16.33
C GLY A 189 26.98 19.21 -16.10
N ASP A 190 27.89 19.51 -17.05
CA ASP A 190 28.65 20.75 -17.07
C ASP A 190 27.74 21.98 -16.91
N GLY A 191 28.10 22.86 -15.98
CA GLY A 191 27.37 24.10 -15.75
C GLY A 191 26.14 23.98 -14.85
N LEU A 192 25.79 22.78 -14.38
CA LEU A 192 24.72 22.57 -13.39
C LEU A 192 25.32 22.10 -12.07
N LYS A 193 24.81 22.64 -10.96
CA LYS A 193 25.19 22.27 -9.59
C LYS A 193 23.96 22.17 -8.70
N CYS A 194 24.08 21.35 -7.67
CA CYS A 194 23.21 21.45 -6.51
C CYS A 194 23.98 22.11 -5.37
N ASP A 195 23.27 22.83 -4.50
CA ASP A 195 23.89 23.29 -3.25
C ASP A 195 24.29 22.11 -2.35
N LYS A 196 25.01 22.40 -1.27
CA LYS A 196 25.54 21.37 -0.34
C LYS A 196 24.45 20.51 0.31
N ALA A 197 23.18 20.92 0.24
CA ALA A 197 22.05 20.21 0.82
C ALA A 197 21.16 19.53 -0.24
N GLY A 198 21.46 19.70 -1.54
CA GLY A 198 20.61 19.17 -2.60
C GLY A 198 19.29 19.94 -2.77
N GLU A 199 19.14 21.12 -2.16
CA GLU A 199 17.88 21.85 -2.07
C GLU A 199 17.56 22.63 -3.34
N LYS A 200 18.60 23.12 -4.04
CA LYS A 200 18.43 23.94 -5.26
C LYS A 200 19.40 23.54 -6.37
N LEU A 201 18.80 23.11 -7.49
CA LEU A 201 19.47 23.06 -8.78
C LEU A 201 19.73 24.49 -9.27
N HIS A 202 20.99 24.82 -9.57
CA HIS A 202 21.40 26.11 -10.07
C HIS A 202 22.50 26.00 -11.11
N VAL A 203 22.69 27.07 -11.87
CA VAL A 203 23.77 27.18 -12.85
C VAL A 203 25.08 27.51 -12.12
N ASP A 204 26.16 26.83 -12.51
CA ASP A 204 27.51 27.10 -12.04
C ASP A 204 28.10 28.34 -12.73
N ILE A 205 27.64 29.51 -12.28
CA ILE A 205 28.02 30.82 -12.85
C ILE A 205 29.55 30.99 -12.85
N ASN A 206 30.24 30.51 -11.81
CA ASN A 206 31.69 30.65 -11.68
C ASN A 206 32.44 29.84 -12.76
N ALA A 207 32.01 28.60 -13.04
CA ALA A 207 32.61 27.81 -14.11
C ALA A 207 32.36 28.43 -15.50
N ILE A 208 31.16 28.98 -15.72
CA ILE A 208 30.84 29.68 -16.98
C ILE A 208 31.70 30.92 -17.14
N ALA A 209 31.80 31.75 -16.10
CA ALA A 209 32.60 32.97 -16.13
C ALA A 209 34.08 32.69 -16.42
N SER A 210 34.63 31.62 -15.86
CA SER A 210 36.01 31.20 -16.13
C SER A 210 36.20 30.79 -17.60
N LYS A 211 35.32 29.93 -18.14
CA LYS A 211 35.40 29.52 -19.56
C LYS A 211 35.24 30.71 -20.51
N LEU A 212 34.38 31.67 -20.16
CA LEU A 212 34.14 32.87 -20.96
C LEU A 212 35.34 33.82 -20.93
N ALA A 213 36.02 33.97 -19.78
CA ALA A 213 37.21 34.81 -19.66
C ALA A 213 38.32 34.40 -20.65
N ASP A 214 38.54 33.09 -20.81
CA ASP A 214 39.50 32.54 -21.77
C ASP A 214 39.09 32.72 -23.24
N LEU A 215 37.78 32.82 -23.51
CA LEU A 215 37.26 33.04 -24.87
C LEU A 215 37.33 34.51 -25.29
N ILE A 216 37.03 35.44 -24.37
CA ILE A 216 37.01 36.89 -24.67
C ILE A 216 38.44 37.43 -24.80
N ILE A 217 39.36 36.97 -23.94
CA ILE A 217 40.77 37.35 -23.99
C ILE A 217 41.61 36.06 -23.99
N PRO A 218 41.99 35.55 -25.17
CA PRO A 218 42.77 34.32 -25.29
C PRO A 218 44.09 34.41 -24.50
N ARG A 219 44.55 33.28 -23.96
CA ARG A 219 45.91 33.16 -23.40
C ARG A 219 46.95 33.60 -24.44
N GLY A 220 47.95 34.33 -23.99
CA GLY A 220 48.95 34.93 -24.87
C GLY A 220 48.58 36.30 -25.43
N THR A 221 47.34 36.78 -25.22
CA THR A 221 46.97 38.15 -25.58
C THR A 221 47.80 39.14 -24.77
N ILE A 222 48.50 40.04 -25.45
CA ILE A 222 49.29 41.11 -24.85
C ILE A 222 48.51 42.41 -24.94
N VAL A 223 48.39 43.11 -23.82
CA VAL A 223 47.74 44.43 -23.76
C VAL A 223 48.65 45.43 -23.06
N PRO A 224 48.59 46.72 -23.44
CA PRO A 224 49.13 47.78 -22.61
C PRO A 224 48.29 47.89 -21.34
N PHE A 225 48.97 48.04 -20.21
CA PHE A 225 48.41 48.25 -18.88
C PHE A 225 48.98 49.55 -18.34
N TYR A 226 48.07 50.45 -17.98
CA TYR A 226 48.39 51.76 -17.43
C TYR A 226 48.09 51.72 -15.93
N GLY A 227 49.14 51.70 -15.13
CA GLY A 227 49.01 51.60 -13.67
C GLY A 227 50.37 51.61 -12.99
N ASN A 228 50.37 52.01 -11.72
CA ASN A 228 51.57 52.02 -10.88
C ASN A 228 51.64 50.78 -9.98
N ASP A 229 50.97 49.70 -10.37
CA ASP A 229 50.94 48.46 -9.59
C ASP A 229 52.26 47.68 -9.79
N ASP A 230 52.78 47.14 -8.69
CA ASP A 230 53.98 46.29 -8.72
C ASP A 230 53.68 44.90 -9.32
N TYR A 231 52.41 44.47 -9.26
CA TYR A 231 51.96 43.15 -9.70
C TYR A 231 50.84 43.26 -10.73
N PRO A 232 50.83 42.38 -11.76
CA PRO A 232 49.76 42.35 -12.73
C PRO A 232 48.48 41.78 -12.08
N PRO A 233 47.28 42.14 -12.58
CA PRO A 233 46.02 41.57 -12.09
C PRO A 233 45.99 40.04 -12.16
N ALA A 234 45.15 39.41 -11.34
CA ALA A 234 44.99 37.96 -11.35
C ALA A 234 44.66 37.43 -12.76
N GLY A 235 45.38 36.40 -13.20
CA GLY A 235 45.26 35.85 -14.55
C GLY A 235 46.05 36.59 -15.63
N TRP A 236 46.92 37.53 -15.24
CA TRP A 236 47.90 38.22 -16.11
C TRP A 236 49.31 38.07 -15.56
N ALA A 237 50.31 38.20 -16.43
CA ALA A 237 51.73 38.26 -16.07
C ALA A 237 52.41 39.43 -16.79
N TRP A 238 53.50 39.96 -16.23
CA TRP A 238 54.30 40.95 -16.93
C TRP A 238 55.02 40.33 -18.14
N CYS A 239 55.12 41.10 -19.23
CA CYS A 239 55.99 40.79 -20.36
C CYS A 239 57.45 41.14 -20.00
N ASP A 240 58.11 40.31 -19.20
CA ASP A 240 59.42 40.55 -18.59
C ASP A 240 60.53 39.58 -19.03
N GLY A 241 60.27 38.77 -20.06
CA GLY A 241 61.19 37.74 -20.53
C GLY A 241 61.18 36.42 -19.72
N GLY A 242 60.46 36.36 -18.59
CA GLY A 242 60.40 35.15 -17.76
C GLY A 242 59.40 34.11 -18.29
N ASN A 243 59.66 32.82 -18.03
CA ASN A 243 58.79 31.69 -18.43
C ASN A 243 58.33 31.75 -19.90
N ASP A 244 59.26 31.96 -20.83
CA ASP A 244 59.01 32.07 -22.28
C ASP A 244 58.07 33.21 -22.70
N ARG A 245 57.81 34.18 -21.81
CA ARG A 245 57.05 35.41 -22.15
C ARG A 245 57.94 36.40 -22.91
N PRO A 246 57.39 37.21 -23.82
CA PRO A 246 58.14 38.32 -24.43
C PRO A 246 58.65 39.31 -23.38
N ASP A 247 59.86 39.86 -23.57
CA ASP A 247 60.36 40.98 -22.77
C ASP A 247 59.99 42.31 -23.44
N LEU A 248 58.95 42.96 -22.94
CA LEU A 248 58.46 44.25 -23.41
C LEU A 248 58.56 45.35 -22.34
N ASN A 249 58.83 44.97 -21.09
CA ASN A 249 58.89 45.87 -19.93
C ASN A 249 60.30 46.11 -19.40
N THR A 250 61.29 45.31 -19.81
CA THR A 250 62.67 45.44 -19.33
C THR A 250 63.64 45.70 -20.46
N ASN A 251 64.83 46.20 -20.12
CA ASN A 251 65.91 46.52 -21.05
C ASN A 251 67.03 45.47 -21.01
N ARG A 252 66.73 44.23 -20.58
CA ARG A 252 67.75 43.22 -20.22
C ARG A 252 68.57 42.71 -21.41
N GLU A 253 68.10 42.81 -22.65
CA GLU A 253 68.79 42.30 -23.85
C GLU A 253 69.74 43.30 -24.54
N ALA A 254 70.30 44.29 -23.83
CA ALA A 254 71.43 45.10 -24.31
C ALA A 254 71.20 45.83 -25.66
N HIS A 255 70.01 46.40 -25.87
CA HIS A 255 69.83 47.44 -26.87
C HIS A 255 70.22 48.80 -26.27
N ASP A 256 71.36 49.35 -26.69
CA ASP A 256 71.91 50.64 -26.26
C ASP A 256 70.90 51.80 -26.45
N SER A 257 70.13 52.12 -25.41
CA SER A 257 69.60 53.45 -25.04
C SER A 257 68.52 53.28 -23.96
N GLY A 258 68.69 53.93 -22.81
CA GLY A 258 67.88 53.75 -21.60
C GLY A 258 66.44 54.28 -21.62
N GLU A 259 65.82 54.51 -22.80
CA GLU A 259 64.54 55.24 -22.93
C GLU A 259 63.62 54.71 -24.07
N ASN A 260 63.69 53.42 -24.41
CA ASN A 260 62.92 52.88 -25.53
C ASN A 260 61.44 52.63 -25.19
N ILE A 261 60.55 53.16 -26.03
CA ILE A 261 59.12 52.84 -26.02
C ILE A 261 58.87 51.66 -26.96
N ASN A 262 58.55 50.49 -26.40
CA ASN A 262 58.19 49.32 -27.20
C ASN A 262 56.77 49.49 -27.76
N ILE A 263 56.64 49.87 -29.03
CA ILE A 263 55.34 49.87 -29.72
C ILE A 263 55.18 48.52 -30.41
N ILE A 264 54.24 47.71 -29.93
CA ILE A 264 53.91 46.42 -30.55
C ILE A 264 53.40 46.70 -31.97
N SER A 265 54.13 46.23 -32.99
CA SER A 265 53.68 46.24 -34.38
C SER A 265 53.60 44.79 -34.89
N GLY A 266 52.51 44.48 -35.61
CA GLY A 266 52.35 43.18 -36.23
C GLY A 266 53.26 43.01 -37.45
N TRP A 267 53.85 41.80 -37.57
CA TRP A 267 54.79 41.28 -38.58
C TRP A 267 56.29 41.31 -38.24
N GLY A 268 56.92 40.14 -38.43
CA GLY A 268 58.24 39.74 -37.90
C GLY A 268 59.48 40.41 -38.47
N SER A 269 59.34 41.62 -39.02
CA SER A 269 60.48 42.45 -39.43
C SER A 269 60.56 43.66 -38.52
N LYS A 270 61.54 43.66 -37.59
CA LYS A 270 61.89 44.87 -36.83
C LYS A 270 62.40 45.93 -37.82
N LYS A 271 61.55 46.87 -38.23
CA LYS A 271 61.95 48.04 -39.03
C LYS A 271 62.28 49.18 -38.09
N ARG A 272 63.55 49.60 -38.08
CA ARG A 272 63.97 50.85 -37.43
C ARG A 272 63.66 52.00 -38.40
N ASN A 273 62.70 52.84 -38.03
CA ASN A 273 62.47 54.11 -38.72
C ASN A 273 63.16 55.21 -37.92
N TYR A 274 64.05 55.95 -38.58
CA TYR A 274 64.67 57.13 -38.00
C TYR A 274 63.78 58.32 -38.30
N TRP A 275 63.18 58.89 -37.26
CA TRP A 275 62.43 60.13 -37.36
C TRP A 275 63.43 61.26 -37.08
N GLN A 276 63.93 61.91 -38.12
CA GLN A 276 64.73 63.12 -37.95
C GLN A 276 63.78 64.25 -37.56
N VAL A 277 63.86 64.67 -36.30
CA VAL A 277 63.07 65.79 -35.79
C VAL A 277 63.91 67.06 -35.96
N GLU A 278 63.37 68.09 -36.61
CA GLU A 278 64.06 69.36 -36.81
C GLU A 278 64.40 70.05 -35.49
N LEU A 279 65.39 70.94 -35.51
CA LEU A 279 65.86 71.67 -34.32
C LEU A 279 64.68 72.45 -33.69
N GLY A 280 64.29 72.08 -32.46
CA GLY A 280 63.18 72.71 -31.74
C GLY A 280 61.83 71.99 -31.84
N HIS A 281 61.74 70.88 -32.59
CA HIS A 281 60.57 70.02 -32.62
C HIS A 281 60.81 68.78 -31.73
N HIS A 282 59.76 68.27 -31.09
CA HIS A 282 59.82 67.06 -30.26
C HIS A 282 58.69 66.10 -30.61
N VAL A 283 58.99 64.82 -30.75
CA VAL A 283 57.98 63.76 -30.74
C VAL A 283 57.52 63.61 -29.29
N CYS A 284 56.28 64.03 -29.00
CA CYS A 284 55.67 63.81 -27.69
C CYS A 284 54.86 62.51 -27.73
N ILE A 285 55.34 61.48 -27.04
CA ILE A 285 54.60 60.24 -26.79
C ILE A 285 54.40 60.15 -25.28
N ASN A 286 53.15 60.30 -24.82
CA ASN A 286 52.83 60.24 -23.40
C ASN A 286 52.57 58.78 -23.00
N VAL A 287 53.62 58.10 -22.50
CA VAL A 287 53.59 56.68 -22.08
C VAL A 287 53.91 56.52 -20.60
N TYR A 288 53.46 57.47 -19.78
CA TYR A 288 53.69 57.41 -18.35
C TYR A 288 52.99 56.17 -17.76
N PHE A 289 53.75 55.34 -17.04
CA PHE A 289 53.30 54.10 -16.42
C PHE A 289 52.69 53.04 -17.35
N MET A 290 52.99 53.08 -18.66
CA MET A 290 52.58 51.99 -19.55
C MET A 290 53.53 50.80 -19.40
N ARG A 291 52.98 49.64 -19.04
CA ARG A 291 53.65 48.33 -19.07
C ARG A 291 52.82 47.37 -19.90
N TYR A 292 53.44 46.36 -20.49
CA TYR A 292 52.75 45.29 -21.20
C TYR A 292 52.54 44.09 -20.29
N MET A 293 51.31 43.59 -20.26
CA MET A 293 50.98 42.34 -19.59
C MET A 293 50.41 41.35 -20.59
N ILE A 294 50.61 40.07 -20.32
CA ILE A 294 50.14 38.95 -21.12
C ILE A 294 49.14 38.11 -20.33
N LYS A 295 48.04 37.73 -20.98
CA LYS A 295 47.05 36.83 -20.39
C LYS A 295 47.67 35.44 -20.20
N ILE A 296 47.64 34.94 -18.96
CA ILE A 296 48.06 33.58 -18.61
C ILE A 296 46.89 32.62 -18.37
#